data_AF-A0A6B3GQW8-F1
#
_entry.id   AF-A0A6B3GQW8-F1
#
_cell.length_a   1.000
_cell.length_b   1.000
_cell.length_c   1.000
_cell.angle_alpha   90.00
_cell.angle_beta   90.00
_cell.angle_gamma   90.00
#
_symmetry.space_group_name_H-M   'P 1'
#
loop_
_entity.id
_entity.type
_entity.pdbx_description
1 polymer ?
#
loop_
_entity_poly.entity_id
_entity_poly.type
_entity_poly.pdbx_seq_one_letter_code
_entity_poly.pdbx_strand_id
1 'polypeptide(L)'
;MEAEIPEVCAVGFTHLHTVSGYSLRYGASHPERLAERAAERGMDAVALTDRDTLAGAVRFAKACATAGVRPLFGVELAVGERPRPQGRVPVRGGAFIDESAARVTYLARDGATGWATLCRLVTAAHAAG
;
A
#
# COMPACT_ATOMS: atom_id res chain seq x y z
N MET A 1 38.87 13.46 25.86
CA MET A 1 37.91 12.35 25.77
C MET A 1 36.60 12.96 25.32
N GLU A 2 36.53 13.28 24.03
CA GLU A 2 35.32 13.84 23.43
C GLU A 2 34.34 12.69 23.22
N ALA A 3 33.15 12.85 23.79
CA ALA A 3 32.06 11.93 23.56
C ALA A 3 31.55 12.15 22.13
N GLU A 4 31.68 11.12 21.30
CA GLU A 4 31.03 11.02 19.99
C GLU A 4 29.52 11.13 20.21
N ILE A 5 28.93 12.26 19.82
CA ILE A 5 27.47 12.43 19.76
C ILE A 5 27.01 11.56 18.58
N PRO A 6 26.06 10.62 18.76
CA PRO A 6 25.58 9.84 17.63
C PRO A 6 24.95 10.82 16.64
N GLU A 7 25.37 10.69 15.38
CA GLU A 7 24.79 11.41 14.25
C GLU A 7 23.27 11.24 14.31
N VAL A 8 22.55 12.32 14.63
CA VAL A 8 21.10 12.36 14.44
C VAL A 8 20.91 12.28 12.94
N CYS A 9 20.62 11.08 12.45
CA CYS A 9 20.31 10.80 11.05
C CYS A 9 19.34 11.87 10.56
N ALA A 10 19.68 12.49 9.43
CA ALA A 10 18.94 13.56 8.78
C ALA A 10 17.42 13.36 8.88
N VAL A 11 16.65 14.45 9.01
CA VAL A 11 15.18 14.43 9.09
C VAL A 11 14.62 13.80 7.81
N GLY A 12 14.55 12.47 7.81
CA GLY A 12 14.19 11.65 6.65
C GLY A 12 12.69 11.60 6.51
N PHE A 13 12.20 11.73 5.27
CA PHE A 13 10.78 11.59 4.98
C PHE A 13 10.53 10.22 4.34
N THR A 14 9.59 9.47 4.92
CA THR A 14 9.16 8.17 4.41
C THR A 14 7.71 8.26 3.95
N HIS A 15 7.46 7.90 2.69
CA HIS A 15 6.09 7.76 2.21
C HIS A 15 5.44 6.50 2.78
N LEU A 16 4.42 6.69 3.62
CA LEU A 16 3.62 5.60 4.21
C LEU A 16 2.34 5.26 3.42
N HIS A 17 2.05 6.05 2.40
CA HIS A 17 0.93 5.83 1.47
C HIS A 17 1.46 5.99 0.05
N THR A 18 1.72 4.87 -0.62
CA THR A 18 2.04 4.86 -2.05
C THR A 18 1.24 3.78 -2.75
N VAL A 19 0.81 4.08 -3.97
CA VAL A 19 -0.08 3.24 -4.74
C VAL A 19 0.63 2.85 -6.04
N SER A 20 0.71 1.55 -6.31
CA SER A 20 1.29 1.03 -7.54
C SER A 20 0.22 0.72 -8.58
N GLY A 21 0.64 0.44 -9.81
CA GLY A 21 -0.22 0.01 -10.91
C GLY A 21 -1.02 -1.27 -10.65
N TYR A 22 -0.74 -2.00 -9.55
CA TYR A 22 -1.58 -3.11 -9.11
C TYR A 22 -2.90 -2.66 -8.49
N SER A 23 -2.99 -1.40 -8.05
CA SER A 23 -4.22 -0.74 -7.66
C SER A 23 -5.02 -0.35 -8.90
N LEU A 24 -5.87 -1.26 -9.37
CA LEU A 24 -6.65 -1.13 -10.60
C LEU A 24 -7.36 0.24 -10.68
N ARG A 25 -7.12 0.99 -11.76
CA ARG A 25 -7.63 2.37 -12.02
C ARG A 25 -7.07 3.49 -11.15
N TYR A 26 -6.31 3.18 -10.10
CA TYR A 26 -5.86 4.20 -9.13
C TYR A 26 -4.34 4.36 -9.06
N GLY A 27 -3.56 3.39 -9.54
CA GLY A 27 -2.12 3.49 -9.60
C GLY A 27 -1.57 3.58 -11.02
N ALA A 28 -0.57 4.44 -11.20
CA ALA A 28 0.12 4.64 -12.49
C ALA A 28 1.58 4.14 -12.47
N SER A 29 2.21 4.05 -11.30
CA SER A 29 3.62 3.69 -11.17
C SER A 29 3.82 2.20 -10.92
N HIS A 30 4.81 1.60 -11.58
CA HIS A 30 5.24 0.24 -11.28
C HIS A 30 5.95 0.18 -9.91
N PRO A 31 5.81 -0.91 -9.14
CA PRO A 31 6.50 -1.07 -7.86
C PRO A 31 8.02 -0.87 -7.94
N GLU A 32 8.62 -1.29 -9.04
CA GLU A 32 10.05 -1.12 -9.33
C GLU A 32 10.45 0.36 -9.36
N ARG A 33 9.65 1.18 -10.05
CA ARG A 33 9.88 2.62 -10.12
C ARG A 33 9.70 3.30 -8.77
N LEU A 34 8.77 2.83 -7.94
CA LEU A 34 8.58 3.36 -6.59
C LEU A 34 9.83 3.13 -5.72
N ALA A 35 10.41 1.93 -5.78
CA ALA A 35 11.62 1.59 -5.05
C ALA A 35 12.85 2.38 -5.56
N GLU A 36 13.03 2.47 -6.88
CA GLU A 36 14.10 3.27 -7.50
C GLU A 36 14.03 4.74 -7.07
N ARG A 37 12.84 5.35 -7.14
CA ARG A 37 12.66 6.76 -6.74
C ARG A 37 12.88 6.99 -5.25
N ALA A 38 12.57 6.02 -4.40
CA ALA A 38 12.85 6.12 -2.98
C ALA A 38 14.37 6.12 -2.72
N ALA A 39 15.11 5.23 -3.38
CA ALA A 39 16.57 5.17 -3.29
C ALA A 39 17.24 6.44 -3.82
N GLU A 40 16.82 6.94 -4.99
CA GLU A 40 17.33 8.19 -5.58
C GLU A 40 17.15 9.40 -4.66
N ARG A 41 16.10 9.38 -3.82
CA ARG A 41 15.77 10.45 -2.88
C ARG A 41 16.39 10.25 -1.50
N GLY A 42 17.21 9.22 -1.31
CA GLY A 42 17.84 8.91 -0.02
C GLY A 42 16.83 8.50 1.06
N MET A 43 15.72 7.86 0.68
CA MET A 43 14.74 7.37 1.64
C MET A 43 15.16 5.99 2.16
N ASP A 44 15.19 5.84 3.48
CA ASP A 44 15.49 4.55 4.13
C ASP A 44 14.39 3.51 3.95
N ALA A 45 13.15 3.96 3.77
CA ALA A 45 11.97 3.11 3.68
C ALA A 45 10.91 3.71 2.75
N VAL A 46 10.03 2.85 2.24
CA VAL A 46 8.83 3.23 1.49
C VAL A 46 7.74 2.19 1.67
N ALA A 47 6.49 2.63 1.85
CA ALA A 47 5.34 1.75 2.01
C ALA A 47 4.55 1.58 0.74
N LEU A 48 4.20 0.35 0.39
CA LEU A 48 3.23 0.05 -0.66
C LEU A 48 1.86 -0.25 -0.03
N THR A 49 0.85 0.51 -0.45
CA THR A 49 -0.53 0.46 0.07
C THR A 49 -1.50 0.49 -1.11
N ASP A 50 -1.50 -0.58 -1.91
CA ASP A 50 -2.43 -0.70 -3.06
C ASP A 50 -3.89 -0.80 -2.59
N ARG A 51 -4.85 -0.43 -3.46
CA ARG A 51 -6.28 -0.50 -3.12
C ARG A 51 -6.82 -1.91 -3.26
N ASP A 52 -7.42 -2.38 -2.17
CA ASP A 52 -8.15 -3.65 -2.10
C ASP A 52 -7.32 -4.87 -2.56
N THR A 53 -5.99 -4.77 -2.61
CA THR A 53 -5.14 -5.84 -3.16
C THR A 53 -3.73 -5.81 -2.58
N LEU A 54 -3.07 -6.97 -2.66
CA LEU A 54 -1.67 -7.18 -2.32
C LEU A 54 -0.86 -7.72 -3.50
N ALA A 55 -1.43 -7.68 -4.71
CA ALA A 55 -0.82 -8.26 -5.90
C ALA A 55 0.56 -7.68 -6.24
N GLY A 56 0.81 -6.41 -5.88
CA GLY A 56 2.09 -5.73 -6.08
C GLY A 56 3.17 -6.07 -5.05
N ALA A 57 2.82 -6.65 -3.90
CA ALA A 57 3.70 -6.75 -2.74
C ALA A 57 4.99 -7.53 -3.00
N VAL A 58 4.92 -8.66 -3.71
CA VAL A 58 6.11 -9.48 -3.99
C VAL A 58 7.07 -8.79 -4.94
N ARG A 59 6.56 -8.10 -5.98
CA ARG A 59 7.40 -7.33 -6.91
C ARG A 59 8.05 -6.15 -6.22
N PHE A 60 7.28 -5.43 -5.41
CA PHE A 60 7.77 -4.35 -4.58
C PHE A 60 8.87 -4.80 -3.61
N ALA A 61 8.68 -5.91 -2.92
CA ALA A 61 9.68 -6.48 -2.00
C ALA A 61 11.01 -6.75 -2.70
N LYS A 62 10.95 -7.40 -3.88
CA LYS A 62 12.13 -7.69 -4.70
C LYS A 62 12.80 -6.41 -5.18
N ALA A 63 12.03 -5.42 -5.64
CA ALA A 63 12.57 -4.15 -6.11
C ALA A 63 13.26 -3.36 -4.98
N CYS A 64 12.64 -3.29 -3.81
CA CYS A 64 13.20 -2.63 -2.64
C CYS A 64 14.51 -3.30 -2.19
N ALA A 65 14.56 -4.64 -2.20
CA ALA A 65 15.78 -5.38 -1.89
C ALA A 65 16.92 -5.05 -2.86
N THR A 66 16.64 -4.93 -4.16
CA THR A 66 17.64 -4.51 -5.17
C THR A 66 18.06 -3.05 -4.99
N ALA A 67 17.14 -2.17 -4.64
CA ALA A 67 17.38 -0.74 -4.49
C ALA A 67 17.99 -0.34 -3.13
N GLY A 68 18.10 -1.28 -2.17
CA GLY A 68 18.61 -1.00 -0.83
C GLY A 68 17.65 -0.22 0.07
N VAL A 69 16.35 -0.20 -0.26
CA VAL A 69 15.31 0.52 0.49
C VAL A 69 14.51 -0.48 1.31
N ARG A 70 14.09 -0.12 2.52
CA ARG A 70 13.24 -0.98 3.36
C ARG A 70 11.78 -0.96 2.88
N PRO A 71 11.20 -2.10 2.46
CA PRO A 71 9.80 -2.15 2.10
C PRO A 71 8.92 -2.16 3.36
N LEU A 72 7.86 -1.35 3.37
CA LEU A 72 6.75 -1.47 4.31
C LEU A 72 5.52 -1.96 3.53
N PHE A 73 4.84 -2.99 4.05
CA PHE A 73 3.69 -3.57 3.38
C PHE A 73 2.40 -3.06 3.99
N GLY A 74 1.48 -2.66 3.13
CA GLY A 74 0.18 -2.14 3.53
C GLY A 74 -0.90 -2.39 2.49
N VAL A 75 -2.11 -1.92 2.80
CA VAL A 75 -3.26 -1.94 1.90
C VAL A 75 -4.21 -0.80 2.24
N GLU A 76 -4.85 -0.22 1.24
CA GLU A 76 -5.92 0.76 1.42
C GLU A 76 -7.27 0.07 1.18
N LEU A 77 -8.07 -0.11 2.24
CA LEU A 77 -9.38 -0.77 2.17
C LEU A 77 -10.51 0.24 2.39
N ALA A 78 -11.60 0.08 1.65
CA ALA A 78 -12.84 0.78 1.93
C ALA A 78 -13.45 0.30 3.27
N VAL A 79 -13.99 1.23 4.04
CA VAL A 79 -14.66 0.99 5.33
C VAL A 79 -16.04 1.62 5.33
N GLY A 80 -16.97 1.01 6.08
CA GLY A 80 -18.36 1.42 6.18
C GLY A 80 -19.31 0.45 5.48
N GLU A 81 -20.60 0.71 5.61
CA GLU A 81 -21.61 -0.04 4.87
C GLU A 81 -21.41 0.18 3.38
N ARG A 82 -21.38 -0.91 2.61
CA ARG A 82 -21.48 -0.80 1.16
C ARG A 82 -22.81 -0.11 0.85
N PRO A 83 -22.79 0.97 0.05
CA PRO A 83 -24.04 1.55 -0.41
C PRO A 83 -24.81 0.47 -1.15
N ARG A 84 -26.09 0.34 -0.82
CA ARG A 84 -27.00 -0.40 -1.69
C ARG A 84 -26.93 0.27 -3.06
N PRO A 85 -26.83 -0.46 -4.18
CA PRO A 85 -26.80 0.17 -5.49
C PRO A 85 -28.03 1.05 -5.67
N GLN A 86 -27.83 2.37 -5.63
CA GLN A 86 -28.86 3.37 -5.86
C GLN A 86 -28.66 3.90 -7.28
N GLY A 87 -29.47 3.42 -8.22
CA GLY A 87 -29.39 3.86 -9.62
C GLY A 87 -29.64 2.75 -10.64
N ARG A 88 -29.64 3.12 -11.92
CA ARG A 88 -29.87 2.21 -13.05
C ARG A 88 -28.70 1.25 -13.21
N VAL A 89 -28.94 -0.06 -13.14
CA VAL A 89 -27.94 -1.12 -13.35
C VAL A 89 -27.12 -0.82 -14.62
N PRO A 90 -25.78 -0.86 -14.57
CA PRO A 90 -24.95 -0.59 -15.73
C PRO A 90 -25.33 -1.53 -16.89
N VAL A 91 -25.47 -0.97 -18.08
CA VAL A 91 -25.78 -1.74 -19.29
C VAL A 91 -24.65 -2.75 -19.51
N ARG A 92 -24.98 -4.04 -19.72
CA ARG A 92 -24.04 -5.17 -19.85
C ARG A 92 -23.35 -5.62 -18.55
N GLY A 93 -24.01 -5.50 -17.40
CA GLY A 93 -23.56 -6.17 -16.16
C GLY A 93 -22.31 -5.55 -15.53
N GLY A 94 -22.02 -4.28 -15.81
CA GLY A 94 -21.04 -3.53 -15.04
C GLY A 94 -21.49 -3.37 -13.58
N ALA A 95 -20.53 -3.22 -12.67
CA ALA A 95 -20.79 -2.82 -11.29
C ALA A 95 -20.58 -1.31 -11.16
N PHE A 96 -21.44 -0.63 -10.40
CA PHE A 96 -21.10 0.70 -9.92
C PHE A 96 -19.95 0.56 -8.93
N ILE A 97 -18.87 1.30 -9.18
CA ILE A 97 -17.81 1.49 -8.19
C ILE A 97 -18.18 2.77 -7.46
N ASP A 98 -18.58 2.63 -6.21
CA ASP A 98 -18.75 3.79 -5.34
C ASP A 98 -17.38 4.24 -4.83
N GLU A 99 -17.02 5.48 -5.14
CA GLU A 99 -15.77 6.12 -4.71
C GLU A 99 -15.96 6.94 -3.42
N SER A 100 -17.20 7.08 -2.93
CA SER A 100 -17.52 7.88 -1.74
C SER A 100 -17.29 7.15 -0.41
N ALA A 101 -17.09 5.82 -0.45
CA ALA A 101 -16.74 5.05 0.73
C ALA A 101 -15.45 5.57 1.37
N ALA A 102 -15.50 5.83 2.68
CA ALA A 102 -14.30 6.17 3.44
C ALA A 102 -13.28 5.03 3.31
N ARG A 103 -11.98 5.37 3.26
CA ARG A 103 -10.91 4.37 3.12
C ARG A 103 -9.91 4.50 4.26
N VAL A 104 -9.37 3.36 4.68
CA VAL A 104 -8.37 3.27 5.72
C VAL A 104 -7.13 2.58 5.18
N THR A 105 -5.97 3.18 5.42
CA THR A 105 -4.66 2.62 5.12
C THR A 105 -4.18 1.77 6.30
N TYR A 106 -4.00 0.49 6.05
CA TYR A 106 -3.46 -0.48 7.00
C TYR A 106 -2.00 -0.76 6.68
N LEU A 107 -1.15 -0.83 7.69
CA LEU A 107 0.25 -1.21 7.58
C LEU A 107 0.52 -2.46 8.41
N ALA A 108 1.24 -3.42 7.83
CA ALA A 108 1.66 -4.62 8.54
C ALA A 108 2.78 -4.26 9.54
N ARG A 109 2.58 -4.67 10.79
CA ARG A 109 3.57 -4.60 11.87
C ARG A 109 3.99 -6.00 12.30
N ASP A 110 5.12 -6.13 12.97
CA ASP A 110 5.51 -7.40 13.62
C ASP A 110 5.71 -8.55 12.61
N GLY A 111 6.26 -8.22 11.44
CA GLY A 111 6.69 -9.16 10.42
C GLY A 111 5.57 -10.08 9.90
N ALA A 112 5.77 -11.39 10.03
CA ALA A 112 4.88 -12.40 9.48
C ALA A 112 3.46 -12.34 10.08
N THR A 113 3.32 -11.97 11.35
CA THR A 113 2.01 -11.92 12.03
C THR A 113 1.15 -10.78 11.48
N GLY A 114 1.72 -9.58 11.32
CA GLY A 114 0.99 -8.46 10.70
C GLY A 114 0.70 -8.72 9.24
N TRP A 115 1.64 -9.29 8.49
CA TRP A 115 1.39 -9.69 7.11
C TRP A 115 0.22 -10.68 6.99
N ALA A 116 0.20 -11.73 7.81
CA ALA A 116 -0.90 -12.70 7.82
C ALA A 116 -2.24 -12.06 8.20
N THR A 117 -2.23 -11.09 9.13
CA THR A 117 -3.43 -10.32 9.50
C THR A 117 -3.93 -9.48 8.34
N LEU A 118 -3.01 -8.83 7.62
CA LEU A 118 -3.32 -8.01 6.46
C LEU A 118 -3.92 -8.86 5.33
N CYS A 119 -3.35 -10.03 5.04
CA CYS A 119 -3.94 -10.99 4.11
C CYS A 119 -5.37 -11.38 4.50
N ARG A 120 -5.62 -11.68 5.79
CA ARG A 120 -6.96 -12.02 6.28
C ARG A 120 -7.95 -10.86 6.11
N LEU A 121 -7.53 -9.62 6.39
CA LEU A 121 -8.37 -8.43 6.21
C LEU A 121 -8.77 -8.25 4.74
N VAL A 122 -7.83 -8.38 3.82
CA VAL A 122 -8.10 -8.29 2.38
C VAL A 122 -9.05 -9.40 1.96
N THR A 123 -8.80 -10.65 2.36
CA THR A 123 -9.70 -11.77 2.07
C THR A 123 -11.11 -11.53 2.60
N ALA A 124 -11.25 -11.04 3.84
CA ALA A 124 -12.56 -10.74 4.43
C ALA A 124 -13.29 -9.61 3.66
N ALA A 125 -12.57 -8.57 3.23
CA ALA A 125 -13.12 -7.49 2.43
C ALA A 125 -13.65 -7.97 1.06
N HIS A 126 -12.98 -8.95 0.44
CA HIS A 126 -13.45 -9.59 -0.79
C HIS A 126 -14.57 -10.60 -0.57
N ALA A 127 -14.59 -11.30 0.56
CA ALA A 127 -15.61 -12.31 0.89
C ALA A 127 -16.94 -11.69 1.34
N ALA A 128 -16.91 -10.48 1.90
CA ALA A 128 -18.11 -9.63 2.07
C ALA A 128 -18.60 -9.01 0.74
N GLY A 129 -18.00 -9.48 -0.38
CA GLY A 129 -18.24 -9.21 -1.79
C GLY A 129 -19.66 -9.43 -2.26
#